data_AF-A0AAV4YKQ5-F1
#
_entry.id   AF-A0AAV4YKQ5-F1
#
_cell.length_a   1.000
_cell.length_b   1.000
_cell.length_c   1.000
_cell.angle_alpha   90.00
_cell.angle_beta   90.00
_cell.angle_gamma   90.00
#
_symmetry.space_group_name_H-M   'P 1'
#
loop_
_entity.id
_entity.type
_entity.pdbx_description
1 polymer ?
#
loop_
_entity_poly.entity_id
_entity_poly.type
_entity_poly.pdbx_seq_one_letter_code
_entity_poly.pdbx_strand_id
1 'polypeptide(L)'
;MAFLISWLSPPADSQANVYEKEEYKEAAKFISDGYGVSKYKIFASWSPNEAYYKYYLDNYMHKDVDIDMLSASGDVENACQEIRDGHAVLYAHGSHHEIINAFKACALIYQEVKFNGIVVIVKS
;
A
#
# COMPACT_ATOMS: atom_id res chain seq x y z
N MET A 1 -6.88 19.33 -36.66
CA MET A 1 -7.81 18.68 -35.72
C MET A 1 -6.99 18.08 -34.60
N ALA A 2 -7.08 18.62 -33.39
CA ALA A 2 -6.39 18.10 -32.21
C ALA A 2 -7.23 16.97 -31.59
N PHE A 3 -6.64 15.78 -31.43
CA PHE A 3 -7.24 14.68 -30.68
C PHE A 3 -6.94 14.89 -29.19
N LEU A 4 -7.94 15.38 -28.45
CA LEU A 4 -7.92 15.36 -26.99
C LEU A 4 -8.35 13.97 -26.54
N ILE A 5 -7.39 13.12 -26.16
CA ILE A 5 -7.68 11.87 -25.47
C ILE A 5 -7.99 12.25 -24.02
N SER A 6 -9.26 12.52 -23.73
CA SER A 6 -9.76 12.66 -22.38
C SER A 6 -9.57 11.33 -21.65
N TRP A 7 -8.66 11.31 -20.67
CA TRP A 7 -8.58 10.29 -19.63
C TRP A 7 -9.87 10.32 -18.81
N LEU A 8 -10.88 9.61 -19.29
CA LEU A 8 -12.05 9.25 -18.51
C LEU A 8 -11.62 8.08 -17.63
N SER A 9 -11.33 8.37 -16.35
CA SER A 9 -11.27 7.32 -15.33
C SER A 9 -12.58 6.52 -15.43
N PRO A 10 -12.52 5.18 -15.55
CA PRO A 10 -13.71 4.38 -15.71
C PRO A 10 -14.67 4.56 -14.53
N PRO A 11 -15.99 4.50 -14.76
CA PRO A 11 -17.00 4.73 -13.72
C PRO A 11 -16.82 3.76 -12.55
N ALA A 12 -17.09 4.23 -11.33
CA ALA A 12 -16.89 3.49 -10.07
C ALA A 12 -17.53 2.09 -10.05
N ASP A 13 -18.65 1.90 -10.76
CA ASP A 13 -19.31 0.58 -10.88
C ASP A 13 -18.56 -0.42 -11.76
N SER A 14 -17.78 0.04 -12.76
CA SER A 14 -16.92 -0.87 -13.56
C SER A 14 -15.62 -1.21 -12.83
N GLN A 15 -15.35 -0.52 -11.73
CA GLN A 15 -14.19 -0.70 -10.88
C GLN A 15 -14.50 -1.73 -9.78
N ALA A 16 -15.69 -1.70 -9.18
CA ALA A 16 -16.05 -2.59 -8.05
C ALA A 16 -15.71 -4.09 -8.25
N ASN A 17 -16.00 -4.65 -9.43
CA ASN A 17 -15.75 -6.06 -9.76
C ASN A 17 -14.26 -6.39 -10.04
N VAL A 18 -13.44 -5.35 -10.25
CA VAL A 18 -12.00 -5.42 -10.50
C VAL A 18 -11.22 -5.40 -9.18
N TYR A 19 -11.77 -4.74 -8.14
CA TYR A 19 -11.12 -4.55 -6.83
C TYR A 19 -11.58 -5.55 -5.75
N GLU A 20 -12.54 -6.43 -6.03
CA GLU A 20 -13.21 -7.37 -5.10
C GLU A 20 -12.34 -8.52 -4.55
N LYS A 21 -11.02 -8.34 -4.47
CA LYS A 21 -10.12 -9.30 -3.84
C LYS A 21 -10.17 -9.11 -2.32
N GLU A 22 -10.87 -10.01 -1.63
CA GLU A 22 -11.05 -9.99 -0.18
C GLU A 22 -9.72 -9.83 0.58
N GLU A 23 -8.59 -10.35 0.05
CA GLU A 23 -7.28 -10.19 0.68
C GLU A 23 -6.81 -8.74 0.81
N TYR A 24 -7.09 -7.87 -0.17
CA TYR A 24 -6.73 -6.44 -0.10
C TYR A 24 -7.66 -5.69 0.87
N LYS A 25 -8.93 -6.08 0.90
CA LYS A 25 -9.91 -5.51 1.82
C LYS A 25 -9.58 -5.84 3.27
N GLU A 26 -9.25 -7.09 3.59
CA GLU A 26 -8.85 -7.52 4.93
C GLU A 26 -7.57 -6.82 5.40
N ALA A 27 -6.56 -6.73 4.53
CA ALA A 27 -5.32 -6.01 4.83
C ALA A 27 -5.58 -4.51 5.07
N ALA A 28 -6.38 -3.86 4.22
CA ALA A 28 -6.73 -2.45 4.40
C ALA A 28 -7.52 -2.21 5.70
N LYS A 29 -8.42 -3.12 6.07
CA LYS A 29 -9.14 -3.05 7.35
C LYS A 29 -8.18 -3.17 8.55
N PHE A 30 -7.25 -4.13 8.49
CA PHE A 30 -6.24 -4.27 9.53
C PHE A 30 -5.40 -2.99 9.68
N ILE A 31 -5.01 -2.37 8.55
CA ILE A 31 -4.27 -1.11 8.55
C ILE A 31 -5.11 0.02 9.16
N SER A 32 -6.39 0.16 8.76
CA SER A 32 -7.27 1.22 9.27
C SER A 32 -7.54 1.12 10.77
N ASP A 33 -7.68 -0.11 11.29
CA ASP A 33 -8.01 -0.34 12.70
C ASP A 33 -6.82 -0.04 13.64
N GLY A 34 -5.58 -0.22 13.17
CA GLY A 34 -4.38 -0.14 14.02
C GLY A 34 -3.39 1.00 13.71
N TYR A 35 -3.34 1.47 12.46
CA TYR A 35 -2.21 2.25 11.94
C TYR A 35 -2.67 3.47 11.14
N GLY A 36 -3.40 4.36 11.80
CA GLY A 36 -3.95 5.56 11.18
C GLY A 36 -2.88 6.50 10.60
N VAL A 37 -3.16 7.06 9.43
CA VAL A 37 -2.26 7.93 8.64
C VAL A 37 -1.85 9.25 9.31
N SER A 38 -2.44 9.60 10.45
CA SER A 38 -1.99 10.73 11.27
C SER A 38 -0.71 10.44 12.04
N LYS A 39 -0.35 9.16 12.16
CA LYS A 39 0.82 8.67 12.89
C LYS A 39 1.71 7.83 12.00
N TYR A 40 1.11 7.06 11.08
CA TYR A 40 1.83 6.12 10.23
C TYR A 40 1.91 6.60 8.80
N LYS A 41 3.07 6.42 8.18
CA LYS A 41 3.22 6.53 6.74
C LYS A 41 3.00 5.18 6.08
N ILE A 42 2.24 5.17 5.00
CA ILE A 42 1.87 3.96 4.26
C ILE A 42 2.71 3.90 2.98
N PHE A 43 3.42 2.79 2.84
CA PHE A 43 4.14 2.40 1.64
C PHE A 43 3.41 1.22 1.00
N ALA A 44 3.34 1.16 -0.32
CA ALA A 44 2.79 0.00 -1.02
C ALA A 44 3.69 -0.45 -2.16
N SER A 45 3.64 -1.74 -2.51
CA SER A 45 4.38 -2.22 -3.68
C SER A 45 3.68 -1.80 -4.99
N TRP A 46 4.44 -1.48 -6.04
CA TRP A 46 3.94 -0.88 -7.29
C TRP A 46 2.79 -1.60 -8.01
N SER A 47 2.65 -2.92 -7.83
CA SER A 47 1.62 -3.73 -8.48
C SER A 47 0.61 -4.25 -7.44
N PRO A 48 -0.71 -4.25 -7.73
CA PRO A 48 -1.33 -4.02 -9.04
C PRO A 48 -1.37 -2.55 -9.52
N ASN A 49 -1.60 -1.58 -8.63
CA ASN A 49 -1.31 -0.13 -8.77
C ASN A 49 -1.79 0.59 -7.49
N GLU A 50 -1.47 1.87 -7.33
CA GLU A 50 -1.85 2.67 -6.16
C GLU A 50 -3.36 2.69 -5.88
N ALA A 51 -4.19 2.82 -6.92
CA ALA A 51 -5.64 2.91 -6.76
C ALA A 51 -6.24 1.64 -6.11
N TYR A 52 -5.67 0.46 -6.36
CA TYR A 52 -6.07 -0.77 -5.67
C TYR A 52 -5.82 -0.72 -4.17
N TYR A 53 -4.64 -0.22 -3.78
CA TYR A 53 -4.29 -0.10 -2.36
C TYR A 53 -5.13 0.97 -1.66
N LYS A 54 -5.37 2.10 -2.35
CA LYS A 54 -6.15 3.24 -1.84
C LYS A 54 -7.63 2.93 -1.68
N TYR A 55 -8.25 2.21 -2.63
CA TYR A 55 -9.70 2.03 -2.67
C TYR A 55 -10.30 1.63 -1.32
N TYR A 56 -9.77 0.59 -0.67
CA TYR A 56 -10.29 0.16 0.64
C TYR A 56 -9.81 1.04 1.80
N LEU A 57 -8.58 1.56 1.75
CA LEU A 57 -8.04 2.42 2.80
C LEU A 57 -8.80 3.74 2.90
N ASP A 58 -9.11 4.38 1.78
CA ASP A 58 -9.86 5.64 1.74
C ASP A 58 -11.27 5.44 2.33
N ASN A 59 -11.90 4.32 1.99
CA ASN A 59 -13.23 3.96 2.48
C ASN A 59 -13.24 3.69 3.99
N TYR A 60 -12.27 2.93 4.52
CA TYR A 60 -12.22 2.60 5.94
C TYR A 60 -11.74 3.76 6.81
N MET A 61 -10.83 4.59 6.31
CA MET A 61 -10.30 5.74 7.06
C MET A 61 -11.14 7.01 6.88
N HIS A 62 -12.13 7.00 5.99
CA HIS A 62 -13.01 8.13 5.66
C HIS A 62 -12.26 9.41 5.26
N LYS A 63 -11.15 9.26 4.49
CA LYS A 63 -10.30 10.36 3.99
C LYS A 63 -9.42 9.86 2.83
N ASP A 64 -8.85 10.79 2.07
CA ASP A 64 -7.83 10.48 1.06
C ASP A 64 -6.51 10.09 1.74
N VAL A 65 -6.08 8.84 1.54
CA VAL A 65 -4.89 8.25 2.14
C VAL A 65 -3.70 8.39 1.19
N ASP A 66 -2.67 9.10 1.62
CA ASP A 66 -1.41 9.17 0.88
C ASP A 66 -0.65 7.83 0.96
N ILE A 67 -0.15 7.35 -0.19
CA ILE A 67 0.57 6.08 -0.31
C ILE A 67 1.82 6.28 -1.16
N ASP A 68 2.98 6.00 -0.58
CA ASP A 68 4.25 5.99 -1.31
C ASP A 68 4.44 4.64 -2.01
N MET A 69 4.39 4.66 -3.34
CA MET A 69 4.56 3.46 -4.16
C MET A 69 6.05 3.10 -4.33
N LEU A 70 6.41 1.88 -3.93
CA LEU A 70 7.74 1.30 -4.02
C LEU A 70 7.79 0.34 -5.23
N SER A 71 8.63 0.63 -6.21
CA SER A 71 8.74 -0.16 -7.45
C SER A 71 9.89 -1.15 -7.43
N ALA A 72 10.97 -0.83 -6.73
CA ALA A 72 12.14 -1.68 -6.57
C ALA A 72 12.78 -1.51 -5.18
N SER A 73 13.77 -2.35 -4.86
CA SER A 73 14.53 -2.23 -3.61
C SER A 73 15.20 -0.86 -3.45
N GLY A 74 15.65 -0.23 -4.54
CA GLY A 74 16.25 1.11 -4.50
C GLY A 74 15.31 2.20 -3.99
N ASP A 75 14.01 2.10 -4.24
CA ASP A 75 13.02 3.04 -3.68
C ASP A 75 12.92 2.87 -2.16
N VAL A 76 13.02 1.62 -1.69
CA VAL A 76 13.04 1.31 -0.27
C VAL A 76 14.31 1.83 0.41
N GLU A 77 15.45 1.70 -0.26
CA GLU A 77 16.73 2.23 0.22
C GLU A 77 16.68 3.76 0.37
N ASN A 78 16.05 4.46 -0.56
CA ASN A 78 15.85 5.91 -0.47
C ASN A 78 14.93 6.32 0.70
N ALA A 79 13.89 5.53 0.97
CA ALA A 79 12.98 5.73 2.09
C ALA A 79 13.48 5.13 3.43
N CYS A 80 14.65 4.47 3.43
CA CYS A 80 15.09 3.62 4.53
C CYS A 80 15.25 4.36 5.86
N GLN A 81 15.70 5.62 5.80
CA GLN A 81 15.83 6.45 7.00
C GLN A 81 14.45 6.73 7.61
N GLU A 82 13.47 7.09 6.80
CA GLU A 82 12.08 7.33 7.25
C GLU A 82 11.45 6.05 7.80
N ILE A 83 11.64 4.91 7.12
CA ILE A 83 11.19 3.60 7.60
C ILE A 83 11.80 3.29 8.98
N ARG A 84 13.08 3.62 9.18
CA ARG A 84 13.79 3.37 10.43
C ARG A 84 13.35 4.29 11.57
N ASP A 85 13.13 5.57 11.26
CA ASP A 85 12.73 6.61 12.23
C ASP A 85 11.35 6.32 12.85
N GLY A 86 10.55 5.48 12.19
CA GLY A 86 9.43 4.77 12.80
C GLY A 86 8.07 5.19 12.26
N HIS A 87 7.04 4.45 12.69
CA HIS A 87 5.68 4.55 12.20
C HIS A 87 5.53 4.37 10.68
N ALA A 88 6.14 3.32 10.14
CA ALA A 88 5.98 2.93 8.74
C ALA A 88 5.16 1.64 8.62
N VAL A 89 4.27 1.60 7.63
CA VAL A 89 3.52 0.41 7.22
C VAL A 89 3.85 0.09 5.78
N LEU A 90 4.28 -1.15 5.50
CA LEU A 90 4.30 -1.69 4.15
C LEU A 90 3.02 -2.47 3.90
N TYR A 91 2.36 -2.20 2.78
CA TYR A 91 1.23 -2.95 2.25
C TYR A 91 1.60 -3.49 0.86
N ALA A 92 1.97 -4.78 0.78
CA ALA A 92 2.53 -5.34 -0.44
C ALA A 92 1.90 -6.67 -0.84
N HIS A 93 1.91 -6.97 -2.14
CA HIS A 93 1.66 -8.33 -2.60
C HIS A 93 2.84 -9.23 -2.22
N GLY A 94 2.55 -10.44 -1.73
CA GLY A 94 3.54 -11.36 -1.16
C GLY A 94 4.59 -11.86 -2.15
N SER A 95 4.33 -11.76 -3.45
CA SER A 95 5.31 -12.08 -4.51
C SER A 95 6.38 -11.01 -4.70
N HIS A 96 6.22 -9.81 -4.13
CA HIS A 96 7.19 -8.71 -4.25
C HIS A 96 8.31 -8.85 -3.22
N HIS A 97 9.00 -10.00 -3.25
CA HIS A 97 10.00 -10.40 -2.27
C HIS A 97 11.14 -9.39 -2.12
N GLU A 98 11.58 -8.75 -3.22
CA GLU A 98 12.65 -7.76 -3.19
C GLU A 98 12.29 -6.54 -2.34
N ILE A 99 11.10 -5.96 -2.55
CA ILE A 99 10.59 -4.82 -1.78
C ILE A 99 10.37 -5.24 -0.32
N ILE A 100 9.74 -6.39 -0.09
CA ILE A 100 9.46 -6.91 1.25
C ILE A 100 10.76 -7.09 2.05
N ASN A 101 11.77 -7.70 1.46
CA ASN A 101 13.04 -7.97 2.14
C ASN A 101 13.83 -6.68 2.40
N ALA A 102 13.85 -5.74 1.44
CA ALA A 102 14.46 -4.44 1.64
C ALA A 102 13.77 -3.66 2.76
N PHE A 103 12.44 -3.69 2.82
CA PHE A 103 11.68 -2.99 3.85
C PHE A 103 11.97 -3.55 5.24
N LYS A 104 12.00 -4.88 5.39
CA LYS A 104 12.38 -5.55 6.63
C LYS A 104 13.78 -5.17 7.09
N ALA A 105 14.74 -5.10 6.15
CA ALA A 105 16.11 -4.70 6.43
C ALA A 105 16.18 -3.24 6.94
N CYS A 106 15.35 -2.34 6.41
CA CYS A 106 15.26 -0.97 6.91
C CYS A 106 14.55 -0.87 8.26
N ALA A 107 13.46 -1.62 8.44
CA ALA A 107 12.65 -1.60 9.67
C ALA A 107 13.40 -2.16 10.88
N LEU A 108 14.29 -3.14 10.71
CA LEU A 108 15.05 -3.85 11.76
C LEU A 108 14.18 -4.65 12.76
N ILE A 109 13.21 -4.01 13.40
CA ILE A 109 12.22 -4.61 14.30
C ILE A 109 10.85 -4.38 13.69
N TYR A 110 10.10 -5.44 13.42
CA TYR A 110 8.82 -5.33 12.74
C TYR A 110 7.82 -6.42 13.15
N GLN A 111 6.54 -6.11 12.96
CA GLN A 111 5.46 -7.10 12.94
C GLN A 111 5.10 -7.39 11.49
N GLU A 112 4.92 -8.65 11.13
CA GLU A 112 4.44 -9.08 9.82
C GLU A 112 3.11 -9.83 9.97
N VAL A 113 2.13 -9.45 9.16
CA VAL A 113 0.81 -10.08 9.09
C VAL A 113 0.51 -10.42 7.63
N LYS A 114 -0.08 -11.59 7.39
CA LYS A 114 -0.37 -12.10 6.04
C LYS A 114 -1.87 -12.29 5.84
N PHE A 115 -2.38 -11.81 4.71
CA PHE A 115 -3.78 -11.93 4.29
C PHE A 115 -3.78 -12.55 2.88
N ASN A 116 -3.98 -13.86 2.78
CA ASN A 116 -4.06 -14.63 1.53
C ASN A 116 -3.41 -13.97 0.27
N GLY A 117 -2.08 -13.91 0.23
CA GLY A 117 -1.32 -13.31 -0.89
C GLY A 117 -0.87 -11.86 -0.67
N ILE A 118 -1.36 -11.18 0.35
CA ILE A 118 -0.94 -9.87 0.81
C ILE A 118 -0.12 -9.97 2.09
N VAL A 119 0.88 -9.11 2.21
CA VAL A 119 1.74 -8.97 3.38
C VAL A 119 1.66 -7.52 3.86
N VAL A 120 1.36 -7.36 5.15
CA VAL A 120 1.45 -6.08 5.86
C VAL A 120 2.61 -6.16 6.84
N ILE A 121 3.54 -5.21 6.78
CA ILE A 121 4.66 -5.09 7.71
C ILE A 121 4.57 -3.76 8.43
N VAL A 122 4.68 -3.79 9.75
CA VAL A 122 4.65 -2.58 10.56
C VAL A 122 5.94 -2.45 11.34
N LYS A 123 6.58 -1.29 11.21
CA LYS A 123 7.68 -0.87 12.08
C LYS A 123 7.13 -0.33 13.39
N SER A 124 7.63 -0.90 14.49
CA SER A 124 7.39 -0.45 15.88
C SER A 124 8.64 0.17 16.47
#